data_AF-A0A519WZ98-F1
#
_entry.id   AF-A0A519WZ98-F1
#
_cell.length_a   1.000
_cell.length_b   1.000
_cell.length_c   1.000
_cell.angle_alpha   90.00
_cell.angle_beta   90.00
_cell.angle_gamma   90.00
#
_symmetry.space_group_name_H-M   'P 1'
#
loop_
_entity.id
_entity.type
_entity.pdbx_description
1 polymer ?
#
loop_
_entity_poly.entity_id
_entity_poly.type
_entity_poly.pdbx_seq_one_letter_code
_entity_poly.pdbx_strand_id
1 'polypeptide(L)'
;MMKILAAASAGGHWIQLLRLIPAFENEELLFLSTSDKFRDTVKGYEYHSVTNAHRGDKIKLLYMAFEIMKKVYTIKPDVIVTTGAAPGLLAIIAGKYLGAKTIWIDSIANVEKLSLSGKIARHFADRVYTQWPDLIEKNVIFKGNVLS
;
A
#
# COMPACT_ATOMS: atom_id res chain seq x y z
N MET A 1 0.99 -19.70 7.20
CA MET A 1 0.39 -18.38 7.49
C MET A 1 1.48 -17.36 7.27
N MET A 2 1.31 -16.51 6.27
CA MET A 2 2.19 -15.38 5.96
C MET A 2 1.71 -14.15 6.72
N LYS A 3 2.66 -13.29 7.08
CA LYS A 3 2.41 -11.97 7.65
C LYS A 3 2.29 -10.93 6.56
N ILE A 4 1.12 -10.33 6.43
CA ILE A 4 0.77 -9.38 5.38
C ILE A 4 0.60 -7.99 5.98
N LEU A 5 1.42 -7.04 5.54
CA LEU A 5 1.24 -5.63 5.85
C LEU A 5 0.45 -4.94 4.72
N ALA A 6 -0.81 -4.62 4.99
CA ALA A 6 -1.70 -3.88 4.11
C ALA A 6 -1.59 -2.38 4.39
N ALA A 7 -1.01 -1.63 3.45
CA ALA A 7 -0.72 -0.21 3.61
C ALA A 7 -1.54 0.67 2.66
N ALA A 8 -2.12 1.77 3.15
CA ALA A 8 -2.76 2.78 2.31
C ALA A 8 -2.77 4.15 3.00
N SER A 9 -2.87 5.23 2.21
CA SER A 9 -3.18 6.54 2.81
C SER A 9 -4.64 6.62 3.24
N ALA A 10 -4.95 7.64 4.03
CA ALA A 10 -6.32 8.04 4.32
C ALA A 10 -7.22 8.22 3.07
N GLY A 11 -8.53 8.02 3.25
CA GLY A 11 -9.54 8.29 2.23
C GLY A 11 -9.76 7.13 1.25
N GLY A 12 -9.91 7.43 -0.03
CA GLY A 12 -10.30 6.44 -1.05
C GLY A 12 -9.32 5.27 -1.21
N HIS A 13 -8.02 5.47 -0.96
CA HIS A 13 -7.04 4.37 -0.97
C HIS A 13 -7.33 3.36 0.15
N TRP A 14 -7.63 3.85 1.37
CA TRP A 14 -8.01 3.01 2.50
C TRP A 14 -9.27 2.19 2.20
N ILE A 15 -10.31 2.82 1.67
CA ILE A 15 -11.56 2.11 1.32
C ILE A 15 -11.31 1.01 0.28
N GLN A 16 -10.48 1.26 -0.72
CA GLN A 16 -10.07 0.24 -1.70
C GLN A 16 -9.28 -0.89 -1.05
N LEU A 17 -8.39 -0.59 -0.10
CA LEU A 17 -7.60 -1.60 0.60
C LEU A 17 -8.51 -2.53 1.42
N LEU A 18 -9.52 -1.99 2.10
CA LEU A 18 -10.47 -2.78 2.88
C LEU A 18 -11.27 -3.78 2.03
N ARG A 19 -11.50 -3.48 0.74
CA ARG A 19 -12.16 -4.42 -0.18
C ARG A 19 -11.31 -5.64 -0.49
N LEU A 20 -10.01 -5.60 -0.21
CA LEU A 20 -9.09 -6.72 -0.43
C LEU A 20 -9.02 -7.67 0.77
N ILE A 21 -9.63 -7.35 1.91
CA ILE A 21 -9.57 -8.19 3.13
C ILE A 21 -9.97 -9.65 2.87
N PRO A 22 -11.06 -9.95 2.11
CA PRO A 22 -11.44 -11.34 1.84
C PRO A 22 -10.36 -12.17 1.15
N ALA A 23 -9.42 -11.54 0.43
CA ALA A 23 -8.31 -12.23 -0.21
C ALA A 23 -7.24 -12.73 0.78
N PHE A 24 -7.31 -12.33 2.05
CA PHE A 24 -6.30 -12.58 3.08
C PHE A 24 -6.86 -13.24 4.35
N GLU A 25 -8.08 -13.78 4.33
CA GLU A 25 -8.77 -14.31 5.52
C GLU A 25 -8.00 -15.41 6.28
N ASN A 26 -7.12 -16.14 5.59
CA ASN A 26 -6.32 -17.23 6.18
C ASN A 26 -4.90 -16.81 6.55
N GLU A 27 -4.59 -15.52 6.49
CA GLU A 27 -3.25 -14.96 6.71
C GLU A 27 -3.24 -13.97 7.88
N GLU A 28 -2.05 -13.69 8.42
CA GLU A 28 -1.89 -12.71 9.50
C GLU A 28 -1.88 -11.30 8.88
N LEU A 29 -3.00 -10.59 8.95
CA LEU A 29 -3.16 -9.28 8.33
C LEU A 29 -2.93 -8.14 9.32
N LEU A 30 -1.99 -7.25 9.00
CA LEU A 30 -1.70 -6.02 9.72
C LEU A 30 -1.96 -4.82 8.82
N PHE A 31 -2.38 -3.71 9.42
CA PHE A 31 -2.69 -2.50 8.67
C PHE A 31 -1.76 -1.34 9.00
N LEU A 32 -1.43 -0.55 7.98
CA LEU A 32 -0.70 0.71 8.12
C LEU A 32 -1.41 1.83 7.36
N SER A 33 -1.69 2.95 8.02
CA SER A 33 -2.28 4.13 7.38
C SER A 33 -1.85 5.44 8.04
N THR A 34 -2.22 6.56 7.43
CA THR A 34 -1.77 7.91 7.81
C THR A 34 -2.70 8.61 8.82
N SER A 35 -3.73 7.93 9.32
CA SER A 35 -4.66 8.51 10.30
C SER A 35 -5.13 7.47 11.30
N ASP A 36 -4.94 7.70 12.59
CA ASP A 36 -5.37 6.76 13.63
C ASP A 36 -6.90 6.51 13.66
N LYS A 37 -7.68 7.41 13.05
CA LYS A 37 -9.14 7.29 12.91
C LYS A 37 -9.60 6.02 12.19
N PHE A 38 -8.75 5.39 11.36
CA PHE A 38 -9.12 4.17 10.65
C PHE A 38 -8.93 2.89 11.48
N ARG A 39 -8.29 2.97 12.65
CA ARG A 39 -8.14 1.81 13.55
C ARG A 39 -9.48 1.13 13.83
N ASP A 40 -10.53 1.93 14.05
CA ASP A 40 -11.88 1.43 14.33
C ASP A 40 -12.55 0.73 13.14
N THR A 41 -12.04 0.91 11.91
CA THR A 41 -12.57 0.24 10.72
C THR A 41 -12.04 -1.17 10.53
N VAL A 42 -11.00 -1.55 11.27
CA VAL A 42 -10.34 -2.86 11.23
C VAL A 42 -10.16 -3.44 12.64
N LYS A 43 -11.21 -3.33 13.47
CA LYS A 43 -11.20 -3.90 14.83
C LYS A 43 -10.89 -5.40 14.78
N GLY A 44 -9.99 -5.83 15.66
CA GLY A 44 -9.50 -7.21 15.71
C GLY A 44 -8.18 -7.43 14.95
N TYR A 45 -7.75 -6.48 14.12
CA TYR A 45 -6.45 -6.53 13.45
C TYR A 45 -5.43 -5.60 14.10
N GLU A 46 -4.15 -5.94 13.98
CA GLU A 46 -3.08 -5.03 14.37
C GLU A 46 -3.05 -3.82 13.42
N TYR A 47 -2.97 -2.62 14.00
CA TYR A 47 -3.03 -1.36 13.25
C TYR A 47 -1.94 -0.38 13.67
N HIS A 48 -1.27 0.18 12.67
CA HIS A 48 -0.22 1.17 12.82
C HIS A 48 -0.57 2.47 12.10
N SER A 49 -0.60 3.58 12.85
CA SER A 49 -0.63 4.92 12.26
C SER A 49 0.79 5.42 11.99
N VAL A 50 0.96 6.20 10.93
CA VAL A 50 2.14 7.02 10.64
C VAL A 50 1.72 8.46 10.38
N THR A 51 2.69 9.37 10.36
CA THR A 51 2.49 10.80 10.07
C THR A 51 1.75 10.99 8.76
N ASN A 52 0.71 11.83 8.76
CA ASN A 52 0.07 12.27 7.51
C ASN A 52 0.89 13.38 6.86
N ALA A 53 1.38 13.13 5.64
CA ALA A 53 2.15 14.09 4.87
C ALA A 53 1.55 14.22 3.48
N HIS A 54 1.49 15.46 3.01
CA HIS A 54 1.10 15.79 1.64
C HIS A 54 2.35 16.02 0.80
N ARG A 55 2.19 16.02 -0.53
CA ARG A 55 3.31 16.18 -1.48
C ARG A 55 4.14 17.46 -1.24
N GLY A 56 3.52 18.54 -0.76
CA GLY A 56 4.21 19.80 -0.48
C GLY A 56 5.08 19.78 0.78
N ASP A 57 4.81 18.88 1.73
CA ASP A 57 5.44 18.86 3.04
C ASP A 57 6.66 17.93 3.07
N LYS A 58 7.74 18.32 2.38
CA LYS A 58 8.97 17.49 2.24
C LYS A 58 9.51 16.97 3.58
N ILE A 59 9.48 17.80 4.63
CA ILE A 59 9.93 17.42 5.97
C ILE A 59 9.04 16.32 6.56
N LYS A 60 7.70 16.47 6.48
CA LYS A 60 6.77 15.44 6.96
C LYS A 60 6.85 14.15 6.15
N LEU A 61 7.15 14.24 4.85
CA LEU A 61 7.40 13.07 4.01
C LEU A 61 8.64 12.30 4.48
N LEU A 62 9.72 13.00 4.85
CA LEU A 62 10.91 12.36 5.42
C LEU A 62 10.60 11.69 6.78
N TYR A 63 9.85 12.35 7.65
CA TYR A 63 9.41 11.75 8.92
C TYR A 63 8.54 10.51 8.69
N MET A 64 7.53 10.59 7.81
CA MET A 64 6.69 9.46 7.44
C MET A 64 7.54 8.30 6.88
N ALA A 65 8.51 8.60 6.01
CA ALA A 65 9.41 7.58 5.47
C ALA A 65 10.20 6.87 6.57
N PHE A 66 10.75 7.62 7.53
CA PHE A 66 11.47 7.03 8.66
C PHE A 66 10.55 6.16 9.54
N GLU A 67 9.34 6.62 9.85
CA GLU A 67 8.37 5.85 10.61
C GLU A 67 7.97 4.55 9.91
N ILE A 68 7.70 4.61 8.60
CA ILE A 68 7.35 3.44 7.80
C ILE A 68 8.53 2.46 7.75
N MET A 69 9.75 2.94 7.47
CA MET A 69 10.94 2.07 7.46
C MET A 69 11.14 1.38 8.80
N LYS A 70 11.03 2.11 9.92
CA LYS A 70 11.14 1.54 11.27
C LYS A 70 10.06 0.48 11.52
N LYS A 71 8.81 0.78 11.19
CA LYS A 71 7.69 -0.16 11.37
C LYS A 71 7.88 -1.42 10.54
N VAL A 72 8.20 -1.28 9.25
CA VAL A 72 8.42 -2.42 8.35
C VAL A 72 9.60 -3.27 8.85
N TYR A 73 10.67 -2.66 9.34
CA TYR A 73 11.81 -3.36 9.94
C TYR A 73 11.45 -4.10 11.24
N THR A 74 10.58 -3.54 12.08
CA THR A 74 10.11 -4.19 13.31
C THR A 74 9.13 -5.32 13.02
N ILE A 75 8.14 -5.08 12.15
CA ILE A 75 7.06 -6.02 11.81
C ILE A 75 7.61 -7.23 11.05
N LYS A 76 8.58 -6.98 10.15
CA LYS A 76 9.15 -7.97 9.21
C LYS A 76 8.06 -8.74 8.44
N PRO A 77 7.25 -8.05 7.63
CA PRO A 77 6.19 -8.71 6.87
C PRO A 77 6.76 -9.62 5.79
N ASP A 78 6.11 -10.75 5.53
CA ASP A 78 6.42 -11.62 4.39
C ASP A 78 5.93 -10.98 3.08
N VAL A 79 4.80 -10.27 3.15
CA VAL A 79 4.15 -9.60 2.01
C VAL A 79 3.72 -8.20 2.40
N ILE A 80 3.95 -7.24 1.50
CA ILE A 80 3.36 -5.90 1.57
C ILE A 80 2.41 -5.72 0.40
N VAL A 81 1.16 -5.37 0.70
CA VAL A 81 0.15 -5.01 -0.29
C VAL A 81 -0.28 -3.57 -0.07
N THR A 82 -0.42 -2.81 -1.15
CA THR A 82 -0.89 -1.43 -1.06
C THR A 82 -1.80 -1.06 -2.22
N THR A 83 -2.83 -0.26 -1.94
CA THR A 83 -3.63 0.44 -2.94
C THR A 83 -3.07 1.82 -3.28
N GLY A 84 -1.83 2.07 -2.87
CA GLY A 84 -1.00 3.21 -3.26
C GLY A 84 -0.98 4.39 -2.29
N ALA A 85 -0.85 5.57 -2.91
CA ALA A 85 -0.31 6.83 -2.38
C ALA A 85 1.15 6.72 -1.88
N ALA A 86 1.68 7.83 -1.36
CA ALA A 86 3.02 7.92 -0.82
C ALA A 86 3.34 6.89 0.30
N PRO A 87 2.50 6.67 1.33
CA PRO A 87 2.81 5.68 2.38
C PRO A 87 2.93 4.26 1.83
N GLY A 88 2.08 3.89 0.87
CA GLY A 88 2.17 2.61 0.18
C GLY A 88 3.50 2.44 -0.55
N LEU A 89 3.96 3.47 -1.26
CA LEU A 89 5.23 3.43 -1.99
C LEU A 89 6.41 3.26 -1.03
N LEU A 90 6.41 4.01 0.07
CA LEU A 90 7.44 3.93 1.09
C LEU A 90 7.47 2.55 1.75
N ALA A 91 6.30 1.95 2.00
CA ALA A 91 6.20 0.59 2.54
C ALA A 91 6.77 -0.44 1.56
N ILE A 92 6.43 -0.34 0.27
CA ILE A 92 6.95 -1.22 -0.79
C ILE A 92 8.47 -1.14 -0.87
N ILE A 93 9.03 0.08 -0.90
CA ILE A 93 10.48 0.28 -0.94
C ILE A 93 11.14 -0.34 0.31
N ALA A 94 10.62 -0.05 1.51
CA ALA A 94 11.16 -0.59 2.75
C ALA A 94 11.10 -2.13 2.79
N GLY A 95 9.98 -2.73 2.40
CA GLY A 95 9.82 -4.19 2.39
C GLY A 95 10.72 -4.86 1.36
N LYS A 96 10.88 -4.26 0.17
CA LYS A 96 11.74 -4.79 -0.88
C LYS A 96 13.18 -4.94 -0.42
N TYR A 97 13.71 -3.96 0.31
CA TYR A 97 15.05 -4.02 0.89
C TYR A 97 15.20 -5.08 1.99
N LEU A 98 14.11 -5.47 2.64
CA LEU A 98 14.09 -6.53 3.65
C LEU A 98 13.74 -7.91 3.09
N GLY A 99 13.52 -8.03 1.77
CA GLY A 99 13.20 -9.29 1.10
C GLY A 99 11.71 -9.67 1.10
N ALA A 100 10.82 -8.78 1.57
CA ALA A 100 9.38 -9.01 1.50
C ALA A 100 8.89 -9.05 0.05
N LYS A 101 7.86 -9.85 -0.22
CA LYS A 101 7.13 -9.77 -1.49
C LYS A 101 6.28 -8.51 -1.51
N THR A 102 6.24 -7.81 -2.64
CA THR A 102 5.67 -6.47 -2.73
C THR A 102 4.66 -6.35 -3.85
N ILE A 103 3.45 -5.91 -3.50
CA ILE A 103 2.30 -5.81 -4.40
C ILE A 103 1.79 -4.37 -4.39
N TRP A 104 1.91 -3.69 -5.53
CA TRP A 104 1.29 -2.41 -5.79
C TRP A 104 -0.01 -2.60 -6.54
N ILE A 105 -1.10 -2.01 -6.05
CA ILE A 105 -2.39 -1.91 -6.75
C ILE A 105 -2.66 -0.43 -6.92
N ASP A 106 -2.61 0.06 -8.16
CA ASP A 106 -2.84 1.47 -8.41
C ASP A 106 -4.31 1.82 -8.17
N SER A 107 -4.54 3.03 -7.64
CA SER A 107 -5.89 3.47 -7.28
C SER A 107 -6.79 3.53 -8.49
N ILE A 108 -8.05 3.16 -8.30
CA ILE A 108 -9.08 3.27 -9.33
C ILE A 108 -9.27 4.69 -9.85
N ALA A 109 -8.88 5.71 -9.07
CA ALA A 109 -8.92 7.11 -9.49
C ALA A 109 -7.99 7.44 -10.67
N ASN A 110 -7.00 6.59 -10.95
CA ASN A 110 -5.99 6.82 -11.98
C ASN A 110 -6.42 6.22 -13.32
N VAL A 111 -7.39 6.87 -13.98
CA VAL A 111 -8.04 6.32 -15.20
C VAL A 111 -7.20 6.45 -16.46
N GLU A 112 -6.40 7.51 -16.58
CA GLU A 112 -5.64 7.82 -17.82
C GLU A 112 -4.20 7.33 -17.81
N LYS A 113 -3.61 7.20 -16.61
CA LYS A 113 -2.21 6.84 -16.41
C LYS A 113 -1.97 6.43 -14.97
N LEU A 114 -0.98 5.57 -14.75
CA LEU A 114 -0.52 5.25 -13.40
C LEU A 114 -0.17 6.52 -12.61
N SER A 115 -0.47 6.49 -11.30
CA SER A 115 -0.04 7.55 -10.39
C SER A 115 1.47 7.75 -10.43
N LEU A 116 1.95 8.94 -10.04
CA LEU A 116 3.40 9.17 -9.89
C LEU A 116 4.03 8.13 -8.97
N SER A 117 3.38 7.82 -7.84
CA SER A 117 3.86 6.80 -6.93
C SER A 117 3.86 5.41 -7.57
N GLY A 118 2.85 5.06 -8.37
CA GLY A 118 2.80 3.79 -9.11
C GLY A 118 3.88 3.67 -10.17
N LYS A 119 4.18 4.76 -10.88
CA LYS A 119 5.31 4.85 -11.81
C LYS A 119 6.66 4.66 -11.12
N ILE A 120 6.80 5.04 -9.86
CA ILE A 120 8.02 4.75 -9.08
C ILE A 120 7.95 3.29 -8.58
N ALA A 121 6.81 2.88 -8.02
CA ALA A 121 6.60 1.56 -7.43
C ALA A 121 6.91 0.43 -8.40
N ARG A 122 6.65 0.57 -9.71
CA ARG A 122 6.99 -0.44 -10.73
C ARG A 122 8.46 -0.87 -10.78
N HIS A 123 9.37 -0.07 -10.23
CA HIS A 123 10.80 -0.39 -10.19
C HIS A 123 11.18 -1.20 -8.95
N PHE A 124 10.30 -1.23 -7.93
CA PHE A 124 10.56 -1.85 -6.63
C PHE A 124 9.61 -3.02 -6.34
N ALA A 125 8.35 -2.89 -6.74
CA ALA A 125 7.30 -3.87 -6.52
C ALA A 125 7.53 -5.13 -7.36
N ASP A 126 7.30 -6.29 -6.76
CA ASP A 126 7.32 -7.58 -7.47
C ASP A 126 6.11 -7.72 -8.40
N ARG A 127 4.97 -7.12 -8.03
CA ARG A 127 3.79 -7.05 -8.88
C ARG A 127 3.16 -5.66 -8.84
N VAL A 128 2.76 -5.19 -10.01
CA VAL A 128 2.00 -3.94 -10.17
C VAL A 128 0.69 -4.26 -10.88
N TYR A 129 -0.41 -3.84 -10.26
CA TYR A 129 -1.74 -3.96 -10.80
C TYR A 129 -2.32 -2.59 -11.13
N THR A 130 -2.95 -2.51 -12.30
CA THR A 130 -3.86 -1.41 -12.67
C THR A 130 -5.30 -1.90 -12.55
N GLN A 131 -6.21 -0.97 -12.29
CA GLN A 131 -7.66 -1.23 -12.30
C GLN A 131 -8.32 -0.81 -13.62
N TRP A 132 -7.53 -0.42 -14.61
CA TRP A 132 -7.97 -0.04 -15.96
C TRP A 132 -7.22 -0.86 -17.01
N PRO A 133 -7.93 -1.58 -17.90
CA PRO A 133 -7.30 -2.44 -18.89
C PRO A 133 -6.41 -1.67 -19.87
N ASP A 134 -6.76 -0.42 -20.20
CA ASP A 134 -6.01 0.43 -21.13
C ASP A 134 -4.64 0.88 -20.59
N LEU A 135 -4.37 0.65 -19.30
CA LEU A 135 -3.11 1.00 -18.63
C LEU A 135 -2.16 -0.20 -18.46
N ILE A 136 -2.45 -1.33 -19.12
CA ILE A 136 -1.53 -2.46 -19.18
C ILE A 136 -0.22 -2.03 -19.86
N GLU A 137 0.90 -2.37 -19.23
CA GLU A 137 2.24 -2.19 -19.77
C GLU A 137 3.08 -3.44 -19.45
N LYS A 138 4.32 -3.52 -19.95
CA LYS A 138 5.22 -4.69 -19.82
C LYS A 138 5.27 -5.30 -18.39
N ASN A 139 5.18 -4.47 -17.35
CA ASN A 139 5.22 -4.90 -15.93
C ASN A 139 3.99 -4.42 -15.13
N VAL A 140 2.89 -4.09 -15.80
CA VAL A 140 1.65 -3.58 -15.19
C VAL A 140 0.51 -4.45 -15.65
N ILE A 141 -0.16 -5.11 -14.71
CA ILE A 141 -1.12 -6.16 -15.00
C ILE A 141 -2.52 -5.67 -14.66
N PHE A 142 -3.49 -5.92 -15.53
CA PHE A 142 -4.91 -5.76 -15.21
C PHE A 142 -5.50 -7.10 -14.74
N LYS A 143 -6.23 -7.08 -13.61
CA LYS A 143 -6.93 -8.26 -13.05
C LYS A 143 -8.32 -7.93 -12.51
N GLY A 144 -8.97 -6.92 -13.08
CA GLY A 144 -10.25 -6.40 -12.60
C GLY A 144 -10.07 -5.13 -11.76
N ASN A 145 -11.16 -4.72 -11.10
CA ASN A 145 -11.20 -3.55 -10.24
C ASN A 145 -11.79 -3.94 -8.87
N VAL A 146 -11.52 -3.14 -7.84
CA VAL A 146 -11.91 -3.45 -6.46
C VAL A 146 -13.34 -2.99 -6.11
N LEU A 147 -14.09 -2.46 -7.08
CA LEU A 147 -15.47 -2.00 -6.89
C LEU A 147 -16.53 -2.96 -7.48
N SER A 148 -16.15 -3.85 -8.40
CA SER A 148 -17.02 -4.79 -9.10
C SER A 148 -16.97 -6.20 -8.53
#